data_AF-A0A2V9VFE5-F1
#
_entry.id   AF-A0A2V9VFE5-F1
#
_cell.length_a   1.000
_cell.length_b   1.000
_cell.length_c   1.000
_cell.angle_alpha   90.00
_cell.angle_beta   90.00
_cell.angle_gamma   90.00
#
_symmetry.space_group_name_H-M   'P 1'
#
loop_
_entity.id
_entity.type
_entity.pdbx_description
1 polymer ?
#
loop_
_entity_poly.entity_id
_entity_poly.type
_entity_poly.pdbx_seq_one_letter_code
_entity_poly.pdbx_strand_id
1 'polypeptide(L)'
;HLSEVVVETFLPDYNLRQFFQHQLRWARGVRDSRRGGYVGLLFTFGWIWSVLAVFAFRGAGWAWALAAIAVLSRFLVALTVGNRVLDDPQVIRFLPLLPLRDLTALAIWFASFGSNIIDWRGEKFRLKNGKLVRLTTDKEQPT
;
A
#
# COMPACT_ATOMS: atom_id res chain seq x y z
N HIS A 1 15.90 -27.91 -1.35
CA HIS A 1 14.59 -28.58 -1.27
C HIS A 1 13.54 -27.48 -1.22
N LEU A 2 12.70 -27.34 -2.25
CA LEU A 2 11.47 -26.55 -2.12
C LEU A 2 10.45 -27.39 -1.35
N SER A 3 9.49 -26.75 -0.69
CA SER A 3 8.39 -27.41 0.04
C SER A 3 7.60 -28.33 -0.90
N GLU A 4 7.17 -29.51 -0.44
CA GLU A 4 6.31 -30.43 -1.20
C GLU A 4 4.86 -29.92 -1.36
N VAL A 5 4.51 -28.83 -0.67
CA VAL A 5 3.16 -28.25 -0.68
C VAL A 5 3.13 -26.99 -1.53
N VAL A 6 2.19 -26.94 -2.47
CA VAL A 6 1.84 -25.74 -3.23
C VAL A 6 1.08 -24.77 -2.31
N VAL A 7 1.61 -23.57 -2.12
CA VAL A 7 0.94 -22.51 -1.36
C VAL A 7 0.06 -21.72 -2.30
N GLU A 8 -1.25 -21.83 -2.12
CA GLU A 8 -2.22 -21.01 -2.86
C GLU A 8 -2.46 -19.68 -2.14
N THR A 9 -2.62 -18.60 -2.93
CA THR A 9 -2.97 -17.28 -2.40
C THR A 9 -4.48 -17.11 -2.49
N PHE A 10 -5.15 -17.08 -1.34
CA PHE A 10 -6.57 -16.81 -1.25
C PHE A 10 -6.82 -15.32 -0.99
N LEU A 11 -7.67 -14.69 -1.81
CA LEU A 11 -8.18 -13.34 -1.57
C LEU A 11 -9.63 -13.45 -1.04
N PRO A 12 -9.87 -13.17 0.25
CA PRO A 12 -11.23 -13.19 0.79
C PRO A 12 -12.10 -12.09 0.18
N ASP A 13 -13.40 -12.33 0.12
CA ASP A 13 -14.39 -11.33 -0.27
C ASP A 13 -14.47 -10.22 0.78
N TYR A 14 -13.66 -9.19 0.59
CA TYR A 14 -13.62 -8.02 1.45
C TYR A 14 -14.58 -6.94 0.97
N ASN A 15 -15.35 -6.38 1.90
CA ASN A 15 -15.88 -5.03 1.69
C ASN A 15 -14.77 -3.97 1.79
N LEU A 16 -15.04 -2.74 1.36
CA LEU A 16 -14.05 -1.66 1.34
C LEU A 16 -13.39 -1.39 2.71
N ARG A 17 -14.17 -1.49 3.80
CA ARG A 17 -13.65 -1.28 5.16
C ARG A 17 -12.69 -2.40 5.55
N GLN A 18 -13.05 -3.65 5.30
CA GLN A 18 -12.22 -4.81 5.59
C GLN A 18 -10.94 -4.79 4.75
N PHE A 19 -11.03 -4.41 3.48
CA PHE A 19 -9.88 -4.20 2.61
C PHE A 19 -8.94 -3.14 3.21
N PHE A 20 -9.45 -1.97 3.59
CA PHE A 20 -8.64 -0.92 4.20
C PHE A 20 -7.98 -1.36 5.52
N GLN A 21 -8.72 -2.04 6.39
CA GLN A 21 -8.19 -2.57 7.65
C GLN A 21 -7.09 -3.61 7.39
N HIS A 22 -7.29 -4.49 6.41
CA HIS A 22 -6.31 -5.48 5.99
C HIS A 22 -5.02 -4.79 5.53
N GLN A 23 -5.13 -3.82 4.61
CA GLN A 23 -4.00 -3.09 4.08
C GLN A 23 -3.27 -2.30 5.16
N LEU A 24 -4.00 -1.61 6.04
CA LEU A 24 -3.41 -0.86 7.16
C LEU A 24 -2.64 -1.75 8.12
N ARG A 25 -3.17 -2.94 8.42
CA ARG A 25 -2.46 -3.91 9.25
C ARG A 25 -1.13 -4.31 8.60
N TRP A 26 -1.14 -4.65 7.32
CA TRP A 26 0.08 -5.02 6.60
C TRP A 26 1.09 -3.87 6.54
N ALA A 27 0.62 -2.68 6.17
CA ALA A 27 1.40 -1.45 6.13
C ALA A 27 2.06 -1.10 7.47
N ARG A 28 1.33 -1.21 8.58
CA ARG A 28 1.87 -1.00 9.95
C ARG A 28 2.93 -2.05 10.29
N GLY A 29 2.72 -3.30 9.88
CA GLY A 29 3.71 -4.38 9.99
C GLY A 29 5.02 -4.05 9.29
N VAL A 30 4.96 -3.71 7.99
CA VAL A 30 6.13 -3.34 7.19
C VAL A 30 6.84 -2.13 7.80
N ARG A 31 6.08 -1.09 8.19
CA ARG A 31 6.61 0.08 8.86
C ARG A 31 7.38 -0.30 10.11
N ASP A 32 6.81 -1.12 10.99
CA ASP A 32 7.47 -1.46 12.24
C ASP A 32 8.74 -2.30 12.04
N SER A 33 8.75 -3.19 11.04
CA SER A 33 9.93 -3.99 10.68
C SER A 33 11.04 -3.17 10.00
N ARG A 34 10.70 -2.18 9.16
CA ARG A 34 11.67 -1.40 8.36
C ARG A 34 11.27 0.08 8.26
N ARG A 35 11.28 0.78 9.39
CA ARG A 35 10.82 2.18 9.48
C ARG A 35 11.46 3.09 8.43
N GLY A 36 12.80 3.08 8.31
CA GLY A 36 13.53 3.93 7.37
C GLY A 36 13.15 3.66 5.91
N GLY A 37 13.13 2.38 5.50
CA GLY A 37 12.72 2.01 4.14
C GLY A 37 11.25 2.33 3.87
N TYR A 38 10.39 2.17 4.87
CA TYR A 38 8.98 2.48 4.74
C TYR A 38 8.71 4.00 4.63
N VAL A 39 9.45 4.84 5.35
CA VAL A 39 9.43 6.31 5.15
C VAL A 39 9.95 6.67 3.75
N GLY A 40 11.01 6.00 3.30
CA GLY A 40 11.58 6.19 1.96
C GLY A 40 10.62 5.90 0.80
N LEU A 41 9.55 5.11 1.03
CA LEU A 41 8.51 4.87 0.03
C LEU A 41 7.86 6.17 -0.46
N LEU A 42 7.86 7.23 0.36
CA LEU A 42 7.37 8.55 -0.02
C LEU A 42 7.98 9.06 -1.34
N PHE A 43 9.28 8.78 -1.58
CA PHE A 43 9.97 9.21 -2.79
C PHE A 43 9.58 8.40 -4.04
N THR A 44 8.91 7.25 -3.87
CA THR A 44 8.53 6.36 -4.97
C THR A 44 7.20 6.72 -5.63
N PHE A 45 6.41 7.62 -5.01
CA PHE A 45 5.16 8.12 -5.57
C PHE A 45 5.40 9.15 -6.69
N GLY A 46 6.21 8.80 -7.68
CA GLY A 46 6.79 9.73 -8.66
C GLY A 46 5.75 10.53 -9.47
N TRP A 47 4.66 9.90 -9.91
CA TRP A 47 3.63 10.64 -10.65
C TRP A 47 2.89 11.65 -9.75
N ILE A 48 2.74 11.36 -8.45
CA ILE A 48 2.13 12.28 -7.49
C ILE A 48 3.01 13.51 -7.31
N TRP A 49 4.32 13.31 -7.16
CA TRP A 49 5.30 14.41 -7.13
C TRP A 49 5.29 15.25 -8.40
N SER A 50 5.14 14.60 -9.56
CA SER A 50 5.09 15.31 -10.83
C SER A 50 3.84 16.20 -10.97
N VAL A 51 2.69 15.74 -10.47
CA VAL A 51 1.45 16.53 -10.43
C VAL A 51 1.61 17.70 -9.46
N LEU A 52 2.18 17.47 -8.28
CA LEU A 52 2.47 18.54 -7.32
C LEU A 52 3.42 19.60 -7.92
N ALA A 53 4.42 19.20 -8.70
CA ALA A 53 5.31 20.12 -9.39
C ALA A 53 4.54 20.99 -10.41
N VAL A 54 3.64 20.41 -11.20
CA VAL A 54 2.79 21.18 -12.13
C VAL A 54 2.02 22.27 -11.39
N PHE A 55 1.41 21.95 -10.24
CA PHE A 55 0.71 22.95 -9.43
C PHE A 55 1.65 23.99 -8.82
N ALA A 56 2.75 23.56 -8.20
CA ALA A 56 3.70 24.44 -7.53
C ALA A 56 4.35 25.45 -8.49
N PHE A 57 4.60 25.04 -9.73
CA PHE A 57 5.21 25.87 -10.78
C PHE A 57 4.19 26.44 -11.76
N ARG A 58 2.91 26.54 -11.37
CA ARG A 58 1.84 27.21 -12.12
C ARG A 58 1.70 26.72 -13.57
N GLY A 59 1.93 25.43 -13.80
CA GLY A 59 1.82 24.82 -15.13
C GLY A 59 2.99 25.11 -16.07
N ALA A 60 4.19 25.38 -15.55
CA ALA A 60 5.39 25.53 -16.38
C ALA A 60 5.59 24.31 -17.32
N GLY A 61 6.01 24.56 -18.56
CA GLY A 61 6.11 23.51 -19.59
C GLY A 61 7.00 22.32 -19.21
N TRP A 62 8.11 22.58 -18.51
CA TRP A 62 9.00 21.52 -18.01
C TRP A 62 8.31 20.64 -16.95
N ALA A 63 7.41 21.21 -16.14
CA ALA A 63 6.68 20.46 -15.12
C ALA A 63 5.68 19.51 -15.78
N TRP A 64 5.03 19.93 -16.86
CA TRP A 64 4.19 19.06 -17.69
C TRP A 64 5.00 17.95 -18.36
N ALA A 65 6.20 18.24 -18.87
CA ALA A 65 7.08 17.23 -19.43
C ALA A 65 7.46 16.17 -18.39
N LEU A 66 7.82 16.58 -17.17
CA LEU A 66 8.08 15.66 -16.06
C LEU A 66 6.85 14.83 -15.69
N ALA A 67 5.66 15.42 -15.66
CA ALA A 67 4.42 14.71 -15.40
C ALA A 67 4.12 13.66 -16.46
N ALA A 68 4.28 14.01 -17.74
CA ALA A 68 4.14 13.06 -18.84
C ALA A 68 5.12 11.89 -18.70
N ILE A 69 6.41 12.15 -18.44
CA ILE A 69 7.42 11.10 -18.27
C ILE A 69 7.09 10.21 -17.05
N ALA A 70 6.72 10.79 -15.92
CA ALA A 70 6.39 10.05 -14.70
C ALA A 70 5.14 9.16 -14.87
N VAL A 71 4.11 9.67 -15.53
CA VAL A 71 2.89 8.89 -15.83
C VAL A 71 3.21 7.79 -16.84
N LEU A 72 3.86 8.12 -17.96
CA LEU A 72 4.19 7.13 -19.00
C LEU A 72 5.06 6.00 -18.44
N SER A 73 6.13 6.32 -17.71
CA SER A 73 6.97 5.32 -17.06
C SER A 73 6.18 4.43 -16.09
N ARG A 74 5.25 5.00 -15.31
CA ARG A 74 4.42 4.24 -14.38
C ARG A 74 3.53 3.22 -15.08
N PHE A 75 2.91 3.61 -16.19
CA PHE A 75 2.08 2.74 -17.03
C PHE A 75 2.92 1.69 -17.76
N LEU A 76 4.09 2.07 -18.30
CA LEU A 76 5.03 1.15 -18.95
C LEU A 76 5.53 0.07 -18.00
N VAL A 77 5.88 0.42 -16.76
CA VAL A 77 6.28 -0.57 -15.75
C VAL A 77 5.11 -1.51 -15.45
N ALA A 78 3.89 -0.99 -15.25
CA ALA A 78 2.72 -1.81 -14.98
C ALA A 78 2.43 -2.82 -16.12
N LEU A 79 2.47 -2.35 -17.37
CA LEU A 79 2.28 -3.19 -18.55
C LEU A 79 3.39 -4.22 -18.72
N THR A 80 4.66 -3.81 -18.55
CA THR A 80 5.81 -4.71 -18.73
C THR A 80 5.82 -5.80 -17.67
N VAL A 81 5.63 -5.42 -16.41
CA VAL A 81 5.61 -6.39 -15.31
C VAL A 81 4.38 -7.28 -15.41
N GLY A 82 3.18 -6.72 -15.62
CA GLY A 82 1.96 -7.50 -15.73
C GLY A 82 1.99 -8.49 -16.90
N ASN A 83 2.37 -8.03 -18.10
CA ASN A 83 2.27 -8.86 -19.31
C ASN A 83 3.49 -9.76 -19.56
N ARG A 84 4.70 -9.37 -19.15
CA ARG A 84 5.93 -10.14 -19.48
C ARG A 84 6.56 -10.86 -18.30
N VAL A 85 6.21 -10.49 -17.07
CA VAL A 85 6.80 -11.09 -15.86
C VAL A 85 5.77 -11.92 -15.11
N LEU A 86 4.54 -11.43 -15.01
CA LEU A 86 3.45 -12.12 -14.31
C LEU A 86 2.49 -12.88 -15.25
N ASP A 87 2.62 -12.69 -16.57
CA ASP A 87 1.69 -13.20 -17.59
C ASP A 87 0.21 -12.98 -17.23
N ASP A 88 -0.10 -11.80 -16.65
CA ASP A 88 -1.44 -11.43 -16.19
C ASP A 88 -2.30 -10.90 -17.35
N PRO A 89 -3.30 -11.68 -17.82
CA PRO A 89 -4.15 -11.26 -18.94
C PRO A 89 -5.08 -10.10 -18.57
N GLN A 90 -5.30 -9.83 -17.28
CA GLN A 90 -6.21 -8.78 -16.81
C GLN A 90 -5.52 -7.41 -16.74
N VAL A 91 -4.19 -7.33 -16.89
CA VAL A 91 -3.44 -6.08 -16.73
C VAL A 91 -3.95 -4.95 -17.62
N ILE A 92 -4.26 -5.26 -18.89
CA ILE A 92 -4.75 -4.26 -19.86
C ILE A 92 -6.14 -3.77 -19.47
N ARG A 93 -7.01 -4.69 -19.04
CA ARG A 93 -8.39 -4.39 -18.63
C ARG A 93 -8.43 -3.45 -17.43
N PHE A 94 -7.56 -3.65 -16.45
CA PHE A 94 -7.53 -2.85 -15.22
C PHE A 94 -6.49 -1.74 -15.22
N LEU A 95 -5.75 -1.55 -16.31
CA LEU A 95 -4.76 -0.48 -16.44
C LEU A 95 -5.31 0.92 -16.11
N PRO A 96 -6.55 1.30 -16.51
CA PRO A 96 -7.11 2.59 -16.13
C PRO A 96 -7.33 2.77 -14.62
N LEU A 97 -7.39 1.69 -13.83
CA LEU A 97 -7.50 1.76 -12.36
C LEU A 97 -6.15 2.01 -11.67
N LEU A 98 -5.04 2.01 -12.42
CA LEU A 98 -3.70 2.21 -11.86
C LEU A 98 -3.55 3.52 -11.06
N PRO A 99 -4.07 4.69 -11.51
CA PRO A 99 -4.01 5.92 -10.73
C PRO A 99 -4.79 5.80 -9.41
N LEU A 100 -5.98 5.19 -9.45
CA LEU A 100 -6.79 4.97 -8.25
C LEU A 100 -6.08 4.05 -7.25
N ARG A 101 -5.44 3.00 -7.74
CA ARG A 101 -4.62 2.08 -6.94
C ARG A 101 -3.47 2.83 -6.26
N ASP A 102 -2.77 3.70 -6.98
CA ASP A 102 -1.65 4.45 -6.43
C ASP A 102 -2.08 5.50 -5.40
N LEU A 103 -3.21 6.18 -5.62
CA LEU A 103 -3.81 7.05 -4.61
C LEU A 103 -4.22 6.28 -3.34
N THR A 104 -4.79 5.09 -3.52
CA THR A 104 -5.16 4.20 -2.41
C THR A 104 -3.91 3.77 -1.63
N ALA A 105 -2.82 3.42 -2.33
CA ALA A 105 -1.55 3.09 -1.71
C ALA A 105 -0.95 4.29 -0.93
N LEU A 106 -1.01 5.50 -1.48
CA LEU A 106 -0.59 6.71 -0.77
C LEU A 106 -1.43 6.95 0.49
N ALA A 107 -2.75 6.81 0.39
CA ALA A 107 -3.66 6.99 1.53
C ALA A 107 -3.39 5.98 2.65
N ILE A 108 -3.20 4.71 2.30
CA ILE A 108 -2.81 3.65 3.26
C ILE A 108 -1.45 3.98 3.88
N TRP A 109 -0.50 4.45 3.07
CA TRP A 109 0.83 4.84 3.55
C TRP A 109 0.73 5.94 4.61
N PHE A 110 0.01 7.04 4.34
CA PHE A 110 -0.22 8.09 5.33
C PHE A 110 -0.95 7.57 6.58
N ALA A 111 -2.06 6.86 6.39
CA ALA A 111 -2.89 6.37 7.49
C ALA A 111 -2.19 5.30 8.35
N SER A 112 -1.17 4.61 7.82
CA SER A 112 -0.34 3.69 8.59
C SER A 112 0.44 4.40 9.71
N PHE A 113 0.76 5.68 9.54
CA PHE A 113 1.49 6.46 10.55
C PHE A 113 0.61 6.84 11.76
N GLY A 114 -0.69 7.03 11.55
CA GLY A 114 -1.60 7.53 12.58
C GLY A 114 -1.91 6.56 13.73
N SER A 115 -1.52 5.28 13.64
CA SER A 115 -1.73 4.33 14.74
C SER A 115 -0.76 3.15 14.69
N ASN A 116 -0.49 2.56 15.86
CA ASN A 116 0.19 1.28 16.02
C ASN A 116 -0.77 0.15 16.39
N ILE A 117 -2.08 0.41 16.44
CA ILE A 117 -3.09 -0.58 16.76
C ILE A 117 -3.46 -1.33 15.49
N ILE A 118 -3.60 -2.65 15.53
CA ILE A 118 -4.08 -3.48 14.43
C ILE A 118 -5.25 -4.33 14.91
N ASP A 119 -6.20 -4.58 14.01
CA ASP A 119 -7.24 -5.59 14.20
C ASP A 119 -6.74 -6.92 13.61
N TRP A 120 -6.76 -7.99 14.38
CA TRP A 120 -6.37 -9.33 13.94
C TRP A 120 -7.32 -10.37 14.52
N ARG A 121 -8.02 -11.12 13.66
CA ARG A 121 -9.00 -12.16 14.05
C ARG A 121 -10.03 -11.68 15.09
N GLY A 122 -10.53 -10.45 14.92
CA GLY A 122 -11.53 -9.86 15.83
C GLY A 122 -10.95 -9.19 17.09
N GLU A 123 -9.65 -9.29 17.31
CA GLU A 123 -8.96 -8.79 18.50
C GLU A 123 -8.06 -7.59 18.17
N LYS A 124 -7.94 -6.65 19.11
CA LYS A 124 -7.08 -5.46 18.96
C LYS A 124 -5.72 -5.69 19.57
N PHE A 125 -4.67 -5.45 18.79
CA PHE A 125 -3.29 -5.57 19.22
C PHE A 125 -2.54 -4.25 19.00
N ARG A 126 -1.66 -3.90 19.92
CA ARG A 126 -0.64 -2.87 19.73
C ARG A 126 0.61 -3.52 19.16
N LEU A 127 1.02 -3.08 17.98
CA LEU A 127 2.27 -3.48 17.35
C LEU A 127 3.43 -2.68 17.96
N LYS A 128 4.44 -3.39 18.48
CA LYS A 128 5.66 -2.79 19.05
C LYS A 128 6.86 -3.70 18.79
N ASN A 129 7.81 -3.23 18.00
CA ASN A 129 9.08 -3.91 17.71
C ASN A 129 8.88 -5.34 17.17
N GLY A 130 7.99 -5.51 16.20
CA GLY A 130 7.61 -6.77 15.58
C GLY A 130 6.69 -7.65 16.44
N LYS A 131 6.32 -7.20 17.65
CA LYS A 131 5.48 -7.97 18.58
C LYS A 131 4.06 -7.43 18.65
N LEU A 132 3.10 -8.34 18.76
CA LEU A 132 1.69 -8.04 18.99
C LEU A 132 1.40 -8.10 20.49
N VAL A 133 1.12 -6.95 21.09
CA VAL A 133 0.68 -6.86 22.49
C VAL A 133 -0.83 -6.73 22.49
N ARG A 134 -1.55 -7.72 23.02
CA ARG A 134 -3.01 -7.66 23.09
C ARG A 134 -3.41 -6.46 23.95
N LEU A 135 -4.35 -5.66 23.48
CA LEU A 135 -4.97 -4.64 24.29
C LEU A 135 -6.02 -5.33 25.14
N THR A 136 -5.66 -5.75 26.36
CA THR A 136 -6.64 -6.27 27.32
C THR A 136 -7.69 -5.18 27.51
N THR A 137 -8.96 -5.51 27.21
CA THR A 137 -10.05 -4.66 27.64
C THR A 137 -10.18 -4.90 29.13
N ASP A 138 -9.64 -3.98 29.93
CA ASP A 138 -9.76 -3.98 31.39
C ASP A 138 -11.22 -3.63 31.75
N LYS A 139 -12.12 -4.60 31.53
CA LYS A 139 -13.50 -4.62 32.00
C LYS A 139 -13.93 -6.06 32.20
N GLU A 140 -13.41 -6.69 33.25
CA GLU A 140 -14.06 -7.72 34.07
C GLU A 140 -13.05 -8.25 35.09
N GLN A 141 -12.85 -7.48 36.18
CA GLN A 141 -12.57 -8.09 37.47
C GLN A 141 -13.88 -8.00 38.28
N PRO A 142 -14.62 -9.10 38.47
CA PRO A 142 -15.61 -9.15 39.53
C PRO A 142 -14.86 -9.18 40.87
N THR A 143 -15.30 -8.30 41.77
CA THR A 143 -14.92 -8.21 43.19
C THR A 143 -15.05 -9.54 43.93
#